data_AF-A0A8H7V7E5-F1
#
_entry.id   AF-A0A8H7V7E5-F1
#
_cell.length_a   1.000
_cell.length_b   1.000
_cell.length_c   1.000
_cell.angle_alpha   90.00
_cell.angle_beta   90.00
_cell.angle_gamma   90.00
#
_symmetry.space_group_name_H-M   'P 1'
#
loop_
_entity.id
_entity.type
_entity.pdbx_description
1 polymer ?
#
loop_
_entity_poly.entity_id
_entity_poly.type
_entity_poly.pdbx_seq_one_letter_code
_entity_poly.pdbx_strand_id
1 'polypeptide(L)'
;MHDTGFSCCCGQSECARLQEFNECFKKTENDARLAAVKDNYHELKQLRWENKQSNEMIQMLTLNTLELKKQIQEYKEKNKVCERLLSVKTKSEENLKTQISDLKQELSQLRKAENNMTSKYKRLHQGHETLKLTHEALVQEHDGFLLRQRSKTPPPPFISPSPSPPPPQAPAAAAAAAAAAAAAAVQIMQSKVIPQPHVTVTDPFQSLHAVTQQTLDKINATDTRVLNRRLKRVFDMSELSDLSNSILSHISNDLKDFQDQFDWVDEKDNHFFPLVMVIEALLKEVCTMKMTLNDLQADYVIRIERLTIIQPMLSAYHQQRHLSRLENENKKSFMKNLLSIFTYIK
;
A
#
# COMPACT_ATOMS: atom_id res chain seq x y z
N MET A 1 32.58 74.47 46.49
CA MET A 1 33.78 74.55 45.63
C MET A 1 34.43 75.88 45.93
N HIS A 2 35.55 75.86 46.63
CA HIS A 2 36.31 77.05 46.95
C HIS A 2 37.12 77.45 45.71
N ASP A 3 36.85 78.63 45.18
CA ASP A 3 37.75 79.32 44.23
C ASP A 3 39.00 79.72 45.00
N THR A 4 39.98 78.82 45.05
CA THR A 4 41.34 79.19 45.43
C THR A 4 41.95 79.93 44.25
N GLY A 5 41.62 81.22 44.14
CA GLY A 5 42.25 82.14 43.22
C GLY A 5 43.74 82.19 43.51
N PHE A 6 44.53 81.56 42.64
CA PHE A 6 45.97 81.78 42.58
C PHE A 6 46.21 83.23 42.14
N SER A 7 46.32 84.18 43.08
CA SER A 7 46.79 85.54 42.77
C SER A 7 48.29 85.48 42.47
N CYS A 8 48.64 85.67 41.21
CA CYS A 8 50.04 85.65 40.76
C CYS A 8 50.75 86.96 41.14
N CYS A 9 51.72 86.89 42.07
CA CYS A 9 52.43 88.07 42.61
C CYS A 9 53.66 88.54 41.82
N CYS A 10 53.95 88.05 40.60
CA CYS A 10 55.29 88.26 40.00
C CYS A 10 55.43 89.36 38.94
N GLY A 11 54.36 89.98 38.40
CA GLY A 11 54.48 91.09 37.45
C GLY A 11 55.22 90.77 36.14
N GLN A 12 55.45 89.49 35.82
CA GLN A 12 56.13 89.04 34.61
C GLN A 12 55.12 88.57 33.56
N SER A 13 55.42 88.84 32.29
CA SER A 13 54.65 88.39 31.10
C SER A 13 54.41 86.88 31.04
N GLU A 14 55.13 86.10 31.83
CA GLU A 14 54.97 84.66 31.96
C GLU A 14 53.64 84.25 32.62
N CYS A 15 53.05 85.09 33.49
CA CYS A 15 51.82 84.69 34.17
C CYS A 15 50.57 84.75 33.29
N ALA A 16 50.51 85.67 32.33
CA ALA A 16 49.44 85.72 31.32
C ALA A 16 49.47 84.47 30.41
N ARG A 17 50.67 84.05 29.97
CA ARG A 17 50.85 82.81 29.20
C ARG A 17 50.42 81.57 29.98
N LEU A 18 50.72 81.51 31.28
CA LEU A 18 50.29 80.39 32.14
C LEU A 18 48.76 80.34 32.27
N GLN A 19 48.10 81.50 32.34
CA GLN A 19 46.64 81.60 32.39
C GLN A 19 45.98 81.15 31.07
N GLU A 20 46.47 81.63 29.93
CA GLU A 20 46.02 81.17 28.60
C GLU A 20 46.22 79.66 28.43
N PHE A 21 47.35 79.12 28.88
CA PHE A 21 47.61 77.69 28.86
C PHE A 21 46.60 76.91 29.71
N ASN A 22 46.30 77.40 30.92
CA ASN A 22 45.34 76.75 31.82
C ASN A 22 43.91 76.80 31.26
N GLU A 23 43.50 77.90 30.62
CA GLU A 23 42.22 77.99 29.91
C GLU A 23 42.16 77.04 28.72
N CYS A 24 43.23 76.95 27.92
CA CYS A 24 43.34 76.00 26.81
C CYS A 24 43.26 74.54 27.30
N PHE A 25 43.92 74.23 28.42
CA PHE A 25 43.86 72.91 29.05
C PHE A 25 42.44 72.58 29.52
N LYS A 26 41.79 73.48 30.27
CA LYS A 26 40.39 73.30 30.72
C LYS A 26 39.43 73.11 29.55
N LYS A 27 39.61 73.88 28.47
CA LYS A 27 38.80 73.74 27.25
C LYS A 27 39.01 72.36 26.62
N THR A 28 40.26 71.91 26.48
CA THR A 28 40.59 70.59 25.92
C THR A 28 40.04 69.45 26.79
N GLU A 29 40.11 69.57 28.13
CA GLU A 29 39.52 68.61 29.06
C GLU A 29 37.99 68.54 28.91
N ASN A 30 37.32 69.70 28.80
CA ASN A 30 35.87 69.77 28.58
C ASN A 30 35.47 69.20 27.22
N ASP A 31 36.23 69.51 26.16
CA ASP A 31 35.99 68.97 24.83
C ASP A 31 36.19 67.44 24.79
N ALA A 32 37.22 66.93 25.48
CA ALA A 32 37.45 65.49 25.64
C ALA A 32 36.33 64.80 26.43
N ARG A 33 35.85 65.41 27.53
CA ARG A 33 34.69 64.92 28.27
C ARG A 33 33.43 64.90 27.40
N LEU A 34 33.18 65.97 26.64
CA LEU A 34 32.02 66.06 25.76
C LEU A 34 32.09 65.02 24.63
N ALA A 35 33.27 64.78 24.06
CA ALA A 35 33.50 63.73 23.07
C ALA A 35 33.19 62.34 23.65
N ALA A 36 33.72 62.02 24.84
CA ALA A 36 33.42 60.75 25.51
C ALA A 36 31.93 60.59 25.82
N VAL A 37 31.23 61.65 26.23
CA VAL A 37 29.77 61.61 26.44
C VAL A 37 29.02 61.36 25.14
N LYS A 38 29.46 61.95 24.01
CA LYS A 38 28.85 61.70 22.69
C LYS A 38 29.07 60.27 22.22
N ASP A 39 30.27 59.73 22.38
CA ASP A 39 30.58 58.35 22.01
C ASP A 39 29.73 57.35 22.82
N ASN A 40 29.66 57.55 24.14
CA ASN A 40 28.80 56.75 25.02
C ASN A 40 27.32 56.86 24.63
N TYR A 41 26.86 58.04 24.20
CA TYR A 41 25.48 58.23 23.74
C TYR A 41 25.19 57.46 22.44
N HIS A 42 26.13 57.46 21.49
CA HIS A 42 26.02 56.69 20.25
C HIS A 42 26.02 55.18 20.50
N GLU A 43 26.92 54.68 21.34
CA GLU A 43 26.97 53.28 21.75
C GLU A 43 25.67 52.85 22.45
N LEU A 44 25.16 53.65 23.38
CA LEU A 44 23.88 53.37 24.05
C LEU A 44 22.71 53.30 23.06
N LYS A 45 22.69 54.18 22.04
CA LYS A 45 21.67 54.17 21.00
C LYS A 45 21.75 52.91 20.13
N GLN A 46 22.96 52.46 19.79
CA GLN A 46 23.20 51.23 19.05
C GLN A 46 22.74 50.01 19.87
N LEU A 47 23.15 49.89 21.13
CA LEU A 47 22.75 48.80 22.01
C LEU A 47 21.23 48.72 22.20
N ARG A 48 20.52 49.86 22.28
CA ARG A 48 19.05 49.87 22.33
C ARG A 48 18.42 49.31 21.05
N TRP A 49 18.98 49.63 19.89
CA TRP A 49 18.50 49.12 18.61
C TRP A 49 18.75 47.60 18.49
N GLU A 50 19.95 47.13 18.83
CA GLU A 50 20.31 45.71 18.84
C GLU A 50 19.44 44.91 19.81
N ASN A 51 19.21 45.45 21.02
CA ASN A 51 18.31 44.84 22.00
C ASN A 51 16.87 44.76 21.48
N LYS A 52 16.38 45.78 20.77
CA LYS A 52 15.05 45.74 20.14
C LYS A 52 14.95 44.61 19.11
N GLN A 53 15.94 44.49 18.23
CA GLN A 53 15.98 43.41 17.22
C GLN A 53 16.07 42.02 17.86
N SER A 54 16.91 41.87 18.89
CA SER A 54 17.01 40.62 19.65
C SER A 54 15.68 40.23 20.30
N ASN A 55 14.96 41.18 20.89
CA ASN A 55 13.64 40.92 21.48
C ASN A 55 12.60 40.51 20.44
N GLU A 56 12.60 41.13 19.26
CA GLU A 56 11.72 40.72 18.13
C GLU A 56 12.04 39.29 17.69
N MET A 57 13.33 38.93 17.58
CA MET A 57 13.77 37.57 17.25
C MET A 57 13.35 36.55 18.33
N ILE A 58 13.51 36.88 19.62
CA ILE A 58 13.10 36.03 20.74
C ILE A 58 11.58 35.79 20.70
N GLN A 59 10.77 36.82 20.43
CA GLN A 59 9.32 36.68 20.31
C GLN A 59 8.93 35.73 19.16
N MET A 60 9.56 35.89 18.00
CA MET A 60 9.32 35.01 16.84
C MET A 60 9.71 33.55 17.14
N LEU A 61 10.89 33.32 17.74
CA LEU A 61 11.31 31.98 18.15
C LEU A 61 10.39 31.36 19.22
N THR A 62 9.85 32.19 20.12
CA THR A 62 8.89 31.75 21.14
C THR A 62 7.58 31.28 20.50
N LEU A 63 7.06 32.01 19.52
CA LEU A 63 5.87 31.62 18.76
C LEU A 63 6.09 30.33 17.97
N ASN A 64 7.22 30.21 17.26
CA ASN A 64 7.56 28.97 16.54
C ASN A 64 7.67 27.76 17.48
N THR A 65 8.25 27.96 18.67
CA THR A 65 8.35 26.91 19.69
C THR A 65 6.97 26.46 20.19
N LEU A 66 6.02 27.40 20.35
CA LEU A 66 4.65 27.08 20.74
C LEU A 66 3.91 26.30 19.65
N GLU A 67 4.06 26.69 18.39
CA GLU A 67 3.44 26.00 17.25
C GLU A 67 3.99 24.58 17.09
N LEU A 68 5.31 24.40 17.20
CA LEU A 68 5.92 23.06 17.18
C LEU A 68 5.42 22.18 18.34
N LYS A 69 5.25 22.75 19.54
CA LYS A 69 4.66 22.01 20.68
C LYS A 69 3.23 21.56 20.40
N LYS A 70 2.43 22.41 19.75
CA LYS A 70 1.06 22.08 19.34
C LYS A 70 1.04 20.93 18.33
N GLN A 71 1.91 20.98 17.33
CA GLN A 71 2.03 19.90 16.33
C GLN A 71 2.47 18.58 16.97
N ILE A 72 3.46 18.60 17.87
CA ILE A 72 3.89 17.41 18.62
C ILE A 72 2.71 16.80 19.40
N GLN A 73 1.90 17.64 20.05
CA GLN A 73 0.73 17.18 20.79
C GLN A 73 -0.32 16.54 19.86
N GLU A 74 -0.58 17.12 18.69
CA GLU A 74 -1.48 16.54 17.68
C GLU A 74 -0.99 15.17 17.19
N TYR A 75 0.30 15.05 16.86
CA TYR A 75 0.89 13.77 16.47
C TYR A 75 0.80 12.73 17.59
N LYS A 76 0.96 13.14 18.85
CA LYS A 76 0.82 12.25 20.01
C LYS A 76 -0.61 11.70 20.13
N GLU A 77 -1.63 12.53 19.91
CA GLU A 77 -3.03 12.07 19.93
C GLU A 77 -3.34 11.18 18.71
N LYS A 78 -2.84 11.51 17.52
CA LYS A 78 -2.96 10.63 16.34
C LYS A 78 -2.32 9.27 16.59
N ASN A 79 -1.13 9.22 17.21
CA ASN A 79 -0.46 7.97 17.53
C ASN A 79 -1.29 7.10 18.50
N LYS A 80 -1.92 7.69 19.51
CA LYS A 80 -2.84 6.95 20.41
C LYS A 80 -4.06 6.37 19.68
N VAL A 81 -4.58 7.06 18.66
CA VAL A 81 -5.66 6.51 17.83
C VAL A 81 -5.17 5.32 17.02
N CYS A 82 -3.99 5.42 16.41
CA CYS A 82 -3.36 4.32 15.67
C CYS A 82 -3.12 3.09 16.57
N GLU A 83 -2.61 3.28 17.79
CA GLU A 83 -2.40 2.17 18.75
C GLU A 83 -3.72 1.46 19.11
N ARG A 84 -4.81 2.21 19.31
CA ARG A 84 -6.15 1.63 19.55
C ARG A 84 -6.66 0.84 18.34
N LEU A 85 -6.49 1.36 17.13
CA LEU A 85 -6.88 0.68 15.90
C LEU A 85 -6.07 -0.62 15.69
N LEU A 86 -4.77 -0.58 15.96
CA LEU A 86 -3.92 -1.78 15.90
C LEU A 86 -4.40 -2.84 16.91
N SER A 87 -4.72 -2.44 18.15
CA SER A 87 -5.24 -3.38 19.15
C SER A 87 -6.57 -4.03 18.72
N VAL A 88 -7.49 -3.26 18.12
CA VAL A 88 -8.76 -3.81 17.59
C VAL A 88 -8.48 -4.79 16.45
N LYS A 89 -7.57 -4.44 15.53
CA LYS A 89 -7.19 -5.31 14.41
C LYS A 89 -6.57 -6.61 14.88
N THR A 90 -5.66 -6.58 15.87
CA THR A 90 -5.04 -7.79 16.44
C THR A 90 -6.09 -8.71 17.05
N LYS A 91 -7.04 -8.18 17.83
CA LYS A 91 -8.15 -8.99 18.38
C LYS A 91 -9.04 -9.60 17.29
N SER A 92 -9.33 -8.84 16.24
CA SER A 92 -10.10 -9.35 15.10
C SER A 92 -9.35 -10.47 14.37
N GLU A 93 -8.02 -10.36 14.21
CA GLU A 93 -7.19 -11.38 13.59
C GLU A 93 -7.16 -12.67 14.43
N GLU A 94 -7.03 -12.55 15.75
CA GLU A 94 -7.11 -13.68 16.67
C GLU A 94 -8.47 -14.39 16.58
N ASN A 95 -9.57 -13.63 16.54
CA ASN A 95 -10.92 -14.18 16.37
C ASN A 95 -11.10 -14.90 15.02
N LEU A 96 -10.53 -14.37 13.93
CA LEU A 96 -10.60 -15.05 12.63
C LEU A 96 -9.74 -16.32 12.62
N LYS A 97 -8.59 -16.32 13.31
CA LYS A 97 -7.75 -17.52 13.47
C LYS A 97 -8.47 -18.64 14.22
N THR A 98 -9.21 -18.31 15.27
CA THR A 98 -10.01 -19.32 16.00
C THR A 98 -11.14 -19.85 15.11
N GLN A 99 -11.90 -19.00 14.42
CA GLN A 99 -12.94 -19.45 13.48
C GLN A 99 -12.40 -20.36 12.37
N ILE A 100 -11.24 -20.03 11.78
CA ILE A 100 -10.58 -20.88 10.78
C ILE A 100 -10.21 -22.24 11.37
N SER A 101 -9.75 -22.28 12.63
CA SER A 101 -9.45 -23.53 13.32
C SER A 101 -10.69 -24.39 13.52
N ASP A 102 -11.79 -23.78 13.96
CA ASP A 102 -13.07 -24.47 14.19
C ASP A 102 -13.64 -25.05 12.89
N LEU A 103 -13.66 -24.27 11.80
CA LEU A 103 -14.10 -24.74 10.48
C LEU A 103 -13.24 -25.86 9.92
N LYS A 104 -11.92 -25.83 10.16
CA LYS A 104 -11.02 -26.94 9.79
C LYS A 104 -11.37 -28.22 10.56
N GLN A 105 -11.73 -28.10 11.83
CA GLN A 105 -12.17 -29.24 12.63
C GLN A 105 -13.51 -29.80 12.12
N GLU A 106 -14.47 -28.94 11.78
CA GLU A 106 -15.76 -29.32 11.21
C GLU A 106 -15.60 -30.05 9.86
N LEU A 107 -14.77 -29.50 8.95
CA LEU A 107 -14.45 -30.15 7.66
C LEU A 107 -13.81 -31.54 7.86
N SER A 108 -12.96 -31.69 8.87
CA SER A 108 -12.38 -33.00 9.22
C SER A 108 -13.45 -33.99 9.69
N GLN A 109 -14.44 -33.54 10.47
CA GLN A 109 -15.57 -34.37 10.90
C GLN A 109 -16.47 -34.77 9.72
N LEU A 110 -16.80 -33.82 8.83
CA LEU A 110 -17.61 -34.09 7.64
C LEU A 110 -16.93 -35.10 6.71
N ARG A 111 -15.62 -34.99 6.47
CA ARG A 111 -14.85 -35.99 5.70
C ARG A 111 -14.90 -37.38 6.33
N LYS A 112 -14.86 -37.50 7.66
CA LYS A 112 -15.01 -38.79 8.35
C LYS A 112 -16.42 -39.37 8.15
N ALA A 113 -17.45 -38.52 8.21
CA ALA A 113 -18.83 -38.92 7.96
C ALA A 113 -19.05 -39.37 6.50
N GLU A 114 -18.50 -38.63 5.53
CA GLU A 114 -18.52 -38.96 4.10
C GLU A 114 -17.86 -40.31 3.84
N ASN A 115 -16.68 -40.56 4.40
CA ASN A 115 -15.98 -41.83 4.27
C ASN A 115 -16.81 -42.99 4.86
N ASN A 116 -17.46 -42.78 6.01
CA ASN A 116 -18.36 -43.77 6.62
C ASN A 116 -19.55 -44.10 5.71
N MET A 117 -20.22 -43.08 5.17
CA MET A 117 -21.34 -43.25 4.24
C MET A 117 -20.92 -43.92 2.94
N THR A 118 -19.76 -43.57 2.40
CA THR A 118 -19.17 -44.22 1.23
C THR A 118 -18.93 -45.71 1.49
N SER A 119 -18.40 -46.09 2.65
CA SER A 119 -18.23 -47.49 3.04
C SER A 119 -19.56 -48.22 3.25
N LYS A 120 -20.60 -47.55 3.77
CA LYS A 120 -21.95 -48.12 3.88
C LYS A 120 -22.56 -48.35 2.49
N TYR A 121 -22.47 -47.37 1.60
CA TYR A 121 -22.94 -47.48 0.22
C TYR A 121 -22.26 -48.64 -0.52
N LYS A 122 -20.92 -48.76 -0.43
CA LYS A 122 -20.18 -49.87 -1.02
C LYS A 122 -20.68 -51.24 -0.54
N ARG A 123 -20.92 -51.40 0.77
CA ARG A 123 -21.46 -52.64 1.34
C ARG A 123 -22.88 -52.93 0.87
N LEU A 124 -23.74 -51.92 0.83
CA LEU A 124 -25.11 -52.06 0.33
C LEU A 124 -25.14 -52.46 -1.15
N HIS A 125 -24.29 -51.81 -1.96
CA HIS A 125 -24.15 -52.10 -3.38
C HIS A 125 -23.65 -53.53 -3.62
N GLN A 126 -22.63 -53.98 -2.87
CA GLN A 126 -22.19 -55.38 -2.91
C GLN A 126 -23.32 -56.35 -2.56
N GLY A 127 -24.10 -56.05 -1.51
CA GLY A 127 -25.28 -56.85 -1.13
C GLY A 127 -26.35 -56.91 -2.23
N HIS A 128 -26.60 -55.79 -2.91
CA HIS A 128 -27.51 -55.73 -4.06
C HIS A 128 -27.02 -56.60 -5.21
N GLU A 129 -25.74 -56.51 -5.59
CA GLU A 129 -25.18 -57.34 -6.67
C GLU A 129 -25.25 -58.83 -6.32
N THR A 130 -24.97 -59.22 -5.07
CA THR A 130 -25.16 -60.61 -4.61
C THR A 130 -26.61 -61.05 -4.74
N LEU A 131 -27.57 -60.23 -4.28
CA LEU A 131 -29.00 -60.54 -4.35
C LEU A 131 -29.50 -60.64 -5.80
N LYS A 132 -28.98 -59.81 -6.69
CA LYS A 132 -29.30 -59.84 -8.11
C LYS A 132 -28.83 -61.15 -8.75
N LEU A 133 -27.60 -61.58 -8.46
CA LEU A 133 -27.07 -62.85 -8.94
C LEU A 133 -27.87 -64.06 -8.42
N THR A 134 -28.28 -64.05 -7.15
CA THR A 134 -29.10 -65.15 -6.59
C THR A 134 -30.50 -65.17 -7.20
N HIS A 135 -31.10 -64.00 -7.44
CA HIS A 135 -32.37 -63.90 -8.15
C HIS A 135 -32.27 -64.43 -9.59
N GLU A 136 -31.24 -64.03 -10.34
CA GLU A 136 -30.99 -64.54 -11.70
C GLU A 136 -30.81 -66.06 -11.72
N ALA A 137 -30.08 -66.63 -10.75
CA ALA A 137 -29.93 -68.08 -10.62
C ALA A 137 -31.27 -68.79 -10.35
N LEU A 138 -32.10 -68.26 -9.45
CA LEU A 138 -33.43 -68.82 -9.15
C LEU A 138 -34.37 -68.77 -10.36
N VAL A 139 -34.33 -67.67 -11.13
CA VAL A 139 -35.09 -67.54 -12.39
C VAL A 139 -34.63 -68.61 -13.40
N GLN A 140 -33.32 -68.81 -13.55
CA GLN A 140 -32.77 -69.84 -14.45
C GLN A 140 -33.18 -71.26 -14.03
N GLU A 141 -33.19 -71.57 -12.73
CA GLU A 141 -33.67 -72.86 -12.21
C GLU A 141 -35.16 -73.07 -12.51
N HIS A 142 -35.98 -72.05 -12.29
CA HIS A 142 -37.41 -72.08 -12.58
C HIS A 142 -37.69 -72.27 -14.07
N ASP A 143 -37.00 -71.53 -14.94
CA ASP A 143 -37.14 -71.68 -16.39
C ASP A 143 -36.67 -73.07 -16.86
N GLY A 144 -35.58 -73.58 -16.29
CA GLY A 144 -35.12 -74.95 -16.50
C GLY A 144 -36.18 -75.99 -16.10
N PHE A 145 -36.89 -75.76 -14.99
CA PHE A 145 -38.01 -76.60 -14.56
C PHE A 145 -39.19 -76.55 -15.54
N LEU A 146 -39.57 -75.36 -16.03
CA LEU A 146 -40.63 -75.20 -17.02
C LEU A 146 -40.29 -75.84 -18.38
N LEU A 147 -39.05 -75.72 -18.84
CA LEU A 147 -38.57 -76.37 -20.07
C LEU A 147 -38.67 -77.90 -19.98
N ARG A 148 -38.32 -78.48 -18.82
CA ARG A 148 -38.50 -79.92 -18.56
C ARG A 148 -39.97 -80.35 -18.56
N GLN A 149 -40.91 -79.45 -18.25
CA GLN A 149 -42.33 -79.74 -18.40
C GLN A 149 -42.82 -79.63 -19.86
N ARG A 150 -42.30 -78.67 -20.64
CA ARG A 150 -42.68 -78.44 -22.05
C ARG A 150 -42.17 -79.49 -23.03
N SER A 151 -41.09 -80.23 -22.72
CA SER A 151 -40.59 -81.31 -23.58
C SER A 151 -41.52 -82.53 -23.69
N LYS A 152 -42.68 -82.53 -23.02
CA LYS A 152 -43.75 -83.52 -23.19
C LYS A 152 -44.78 -83.18 -24.29
N THR A 153 -44.62 -82.08 -25.02
CA THR A 153 -45.53 -81.68 -26.11
C THR A 153 -44.80 -81.50 -27.46
N PRO A 154 -45.36 -81.97 -28.59
CA PRO A 154 -44.69 -81.99 -29.90
C PRO A 154 -44.50 -80.58 -30.50
N PRO A 155 -43.44 -80.37 -31.31
CA PRO A 155 -43.02 -79.04 -31.75
C PRO A 155 -43.88 -78.47 -32.90
N PRO A 156 -44.19 -77.16 -32.89
CA PRO A 156 -44.73 -76.45 -34.05
C PRO A 156 -43.61 -75.97 -35.02
N PRO A 157 -43.95 -75.70 -36.30
CA PRO A 157 -42.99 -75.40 -37.37
C PRO A 157 -42.37 -73.98 -37.30
N PHE A 158 -41.09 -73.92 -37.67
CA PHE A 158 -40.19 -72.76 -37.68
C PHE A 158 -40.60 -71.65 -38.66
N ILE A 159 -40.52 -70.38 -38.22
CA ILE A 159 -40.51 -69.18 -39.09
C ILE A 159 -39.34 -68.27 -38.67
N SER A 160 -38.48 -67.94 -39.63
CA SER A 160 -37.27 -67.10 -39.51
C SER A 160 -37.59 -65.60 -39.50
N PRO A 161 -36.79 -64.76 -38.79
CA PRO A 161 -36.74 -63.34 -39.12
C PRO A 161 -35.33 -62.75 -39.34
N SER A 162 -35.31 -61.95 -40.41
CA SER A 162 -34.47 -60.84 -40.91
C SER A 162 -33.43 -60.12 -40.02
N PRO A 163 -32.32 -59.58 -40.60
CA PRO A 163 -31.28 -58.82 -39.91
C PRO A 163 -31.52 -57.30 -39.86
N SER A 164 -30.98 -56.64 -38.83
CA SER A 164 -31.04 -55.18 -38.58
C SER A 164 -29.63 -54.53 -38.52
N PRO A 165 -29.51 -53.20 -38.72
CA PRO A 165 -28.29 -52.51 -39.21
C PRO A 165 -27.36 -51.92 -38.10
N PRO A 166 -26.15 -51.39 -38.47
CA PRO A 166 -25.08 -51.04 -37.52
C PRO A 166 -25.15 -49.60 -36.95
N PRO A 167 -24.42 -49.30 -35.85
CA PRO A 167 -24.43 -47.98 -35.20
C PRO A 167 -23.47 -46.96 -35.86
N PRO A 168 -23.77 -45.65 -35.78
CA PRO A 168 -22.95 -44.59 -36.36
C PRO A 168 -21.81 -44.15 -35.42
N GLN A 169 -20.64 -43.92 -36.02
CA GLN A 169 -19.51 -43.19 -35.44
C GLN A 169 -19.76 -41.68 -35.49
N ALA A 170 -19.28 -40.95 -34.48
CA ALA A 170 -19.18 -39.49 -34.50
C ALA A 170 -17.87 -39.04 -33.79
N PRO A 171 -17.34 -37.86 -34.14
CA PRO A 171 -15.90 -37.66 -34.35
C PRO A 171 -15.18 -36.88 -33.25
N ALA A 172 -13.85 -37.04 -33.25
CA ALA A 172 -12.90 -36.14 -32.63
C ALA A 172 -12.78 -34.83 -33.45
N ALA A 173 -12.94 -33.68 -32.80
CA ALA A 173 -12.37 -32.40 -33.23
C ALA A 173 -12.52 -31.35 -32.12
N ALA A 174 -11.42 -30.67 -31.78
CA ALA A 174 -11.32 -29.21 -31.59
C ALA A 174 -10.22 -28.85 -30.59
N ALA A 175 -8.97 -28.91 -31.05
CA ALA A 175 -7.91 -28.01 -30.61
C ALA A 175 -7.85 -26.86 -31.61
N ALA A 176 -8.09 -25.62 -31.17
CA ALA A 176 -7.55 -24.37 -31.72
C ALA A 176 -8.35 -23.15 -31.21
N ALA A 177 -7.86 -22.47 -30.17
CA ALA A 177 -8.18 -21.06 -29.91
C ALA A 177 -7.23 -20.49 -28.85
N ALA A 178 -6.08 -19.95 -29.25
CA ALA A 178 -5.15 -19.27 -28.33
C ALA A 178 -4.37 -18.10 -28.98
N ALA A 179 -4.94 -17.41 -29.99
CA ALA A 179 -4.21 -16.38 -30.73
C ALA A 179 -5.00 -15.08 -31.01
N ALA A 180 -5.85 -14.63 -30.07
CA ALA A 180 -6.67 -13.42 -30.26
C ALA A 180 -6.64 -12.42 -29.09
N ALA A 181 -5.53 -12.32 -28.34
CA ALA A 181 -5.45 -11.46 -27.14
C ALA A 181 -4.62 -10.16 -27.30
N ALA A 182 -4.07 -9.86 -28.48
CA ALA A 182 -3.12 -8.74 -28.62
C ALA A 182 -3.68 -7.46 -29.27
N ALA A 183 -4.89 -7.47 -29.84
CA ALA A 183 -5.39 -6.33 -30.64
C ALA A 183 -6.37 -5.38 -29.90
N ALA A 184 -6.85 -5.71 -28.70
CA ALA A 184 -7.97 -5.00 -28.06
C ALA A 184 -7.59 -3.76 -27.22
N ALA A 185 -6.31 -3.43 -27.04
CA ALA A 185 -5.88 -2.51 -25.98
C ALA A 185 -5.86 -1.01 -26.36
N VAL A 186 -6.08 -0.63 -27.62
CA VAL A 186 -6.19 0.80 -28.01
C VAL A 186 -7.64 1.32 -27.93
N GLN A 187 -8.64 0.43 -27.78
CA GLN A 187 -10.04 0.85 -27.67
C GLN A 187 -10.50 1.19 -26.24
N ILE A 188 -9.83 0.71 -25.18
CA ILE A 188 -10.36 0.74 -23.80
C ILE A 188 -10.55 2.16 -23.22
N MET A 189 -9.86 3.19 -23.74
CA MET A 189 -10.05 4.58 -23.30
C MET A 189 -10.97 5.42 -24.20
N GLN A 190 -11.42 4.89 -25.35
CA GLN A 190 -12.22 5.66 -26.32
C GLN A 190 -13.58 5.05 -26.68
N SER A 191 -13.87 3.80 -26.30
CA SER A 191 -15.19 3.20 -26.54
C SER A 191 -16.18 3.54 -25.41
N LYS A 192 -16.69 4.78 -25.39
CA LYS A 192 -17.98 5.13 -24.76
C LYS A 192 -19.18 4.64 -25.58
N VAL A 193 -19.03 3.51 -26.24
CA VAL A 193 -20.09 2.84 -26.99
C VAL A 193 -19.98 1.39 -26.59
N ILE A 194 -20.64 1.06 -25.47
CA ILE A 194 -21.08 -0.31 -25.21
C ILE A 194 -21.87 -0.69 -26.46
N PRO A 195 -21.45 -1.69 -27.25
CA PRO A 195 -22.28 -2.20 -28.33
C PRO A 195 -23.55 -2.67 -27.64
N GLN A 196 -24.67 -1.98 -27.86
CA GLN A 196 -25.95 -2.49 -27.39
C GLN A 196 -26.09 -3.86 -28.04
N PRO A 197 -26.11 -4.96 -27.26
CA PRO A 197 -26.27 -6.28 -27.82
C PRO A 197 -27.64 -6.29 -28.49
N HIS A 198 -27.66 -6.41 -29.80
CA HIS A 198 -28.88 -6.71 -30.53
C HIS A 198 -29.48 -7.97 -29.90
N VAL A 199 -30.63 -7.80 -29.27
CA VAL A 199 -31.27 -8.73 -28.34
C VAL A 199 -31.67 -10.01 -29.07
N THR A 200 -30.75 -10.97 -29.18
CA THR A 200 -31.16 -12.37 -29.14
C THR A 200 -31.50 -12.65 -27.68
N VAL A 201 -32.72 -13.11 -27.40
CA VAL A 201 -33.21 -13.40 -26.05
C VAL A 201 -32.26 -14.40 -25.39
N THR A 202 -31.31 -13.87 -24.64
CA THR A 202 -30.26 -14.64 -23.96
C THR A 202 -30.63 -14.60 -22.49
N ASP A 203 -30.53 -15.76 -21.83
CA ASP A 203 -30.79 -15.92 -20.40
C ASP A 203 -30.14 -14.78 -19.58
N PRO A 204 -30.89 -14.05 -18.73
CA PRO A 204 -30.37 -12.92 -17.94
C PRO A 204 -29.15 -13.29 -17.09
N PHE A 205 -29.06 -14.54 -16.63
CA PHE A 205 -27.88 -15.02 -15.89
C PHE A 205 -26.64 -15.11 -16.78
N GLN A 206 -26.78 -15.45 -18.06
CA GLN A 206 -25.65 -15.46 -19.00
C GLN A 206 -25.16 -14.05 -19.31
N SER A 207 -26.09 -13.11 -19.49
CA SER A 207 -25.76 -11.69 -19.68
C SER A 207 -25.04 -11.13 -18.45
N LEU A 208 -25.54 -11.41 -17.25
CA LEU A 208 -24.89 -11.04 -15.99
C LEU A 208 -23.48 -11.62 -15.88
N HIS A 209 -23.31 -12.91 -16.16
CA HIS A 209 -22.01 -13.56 -16.16
C HIS A 209 -21.04 -12.91 -17.18
N ALA A 210 -21.50 -12.64 -18.40
CA ALA A 210 -20.67 -12.03 -19.44
C ALA A 210 -20.19 -10.62 -19.06
N VAL A 211 -21.09 -9.77 -18.55
CA VAL A 211 -20.76 -8.41 -18.10
C VAL A 211 -19.83 -8.44 -16.89
N THR A 212 -20.08 -9.36 -15.95
CA THR A 212 -19.22 -9.57 -14.76
C THR A 212 -17.82 -9.98 -15.17
N GLN A 213 -17.70 -10.96 -16.07
CA GLN A 213 -16.42 -11.43 -16.57
C GLN A 213 -15.67 -10.33 -17.31
N GLN A 214 -16.36 -9.58 -18.17
CA GLN A 214 -15.76 -8.45 -18.88
C GLN A 214 -15.22 -7.38 -17.92
N THR A 215 -15.98 -7.08 -16.86
CA THR A 215 -15.57 -6.11 -15.84
C THR A 215 -14.37 -6.63 -15.05
N LEU A 216 -14.38 -7.90 -14.67
CA LEU A 216 -13.25 -8.53 -13.99
C LEU A 216 -11.99 -8.54 -14.86
N ASP A 217 -12.12 -8.78 -16.16
CA ASP A 217 -11.00 -8.72 -17.11
C ASP A 217 -10.43 -7.30 -17.24
N LYS A 218 -11.29 -6.27 -17.22
CA LYS A 218 -10.87 -4.86 -17.16
C LYS A 218 -10.10 -4.56 -15.88
N ILE A 219 -10.59 -5.04 -14.73
CA ILE A 219 -9.90 -4.88 -13.42
C ILE A 219 -8.54 -5.61 -13.45
N ASN A 220 -8.47 -6.83 -13.98
CA ASN A 220 -7.22 -7.58 -14.07
C ASN A 220 -6.22 -6.93 -15.04
N ALA A 221 -6.71 -6.24 -16.06
CA ALA A 221 -5.88 -5.48 -17.00
C ALA A 221 -5.21 -4.24 -16.37
N THR A 222 -5.67 -3.76 -15.21
CA THR A 222 -5.05 -2.62 -14.52
C THR A 222 -3.86 -3.02 -13.64
N ASP A 223 -3.58 -4.32 -13.47
CA ASP A 223 -2.41 -4.78 -12.70
C ASP A 223 -1.13 -4.10 -13.21
N THR A 224 -0.36 -3.49 -12.30
CA THR A 224 0.82 -2.69 -12.63
C THR A 224 1.82 -3.44 -13.52
N ARG A 225 1.98 -4.75 -13.34
CA ARG A 225 2.88 -5.58 -14.17
C ARG A 225 2.32 -5.80 -15.56
N VAL A 226 1.02 -6.04 -15.65
CA VAL A 226 0.32 -6.22 -16.93
C VAL A 226 0.32 -4.91 -17.71
N LEU A 227 0.04 -3.79 -17.02
CA LEU A 227 0.04 -2.45 -17.57
C LEU A 227 1.42 -2.05 -18.10
N ASN A 228 2.48 -2.29 -17.31
CA ASN A 228 3.86 -2.02 -17.71
C ASN A 228 4.28 -2.85 -18.95
N ARG A 229 4.01 -4.16 -18.94
CA ARG A 229 4.26 -5.05 -20.11
C ARG A 229 3.53 -4.56 -21.37
N ARG A 230 2.32 -4.03 -21.22
CA ARG A 230 1.49 -3.54 -22.34
C ARG A 230 1.97 -2.19 -22.88
N LEU A 231 2.33 -1.27 -22.00
CA LEU A 231 2.78 0.08 -22.38
C LEU A 231 4.18 0.08 -23.02
N LYS A 232 4.96 -1.00 -22.86
CA LYS A 232 6.32 -1.16 -23.43
C LYS A 232 7.26 0.03 -23.12
N ARG A 233 7.01 0.73 -22.02
CA ARG A 233 7.82 1.84 -21.52
C ARG A 233 8.20 1.57 -20.08
N VAL A 234 9.39 2.02 -19.70
CA VAL A 234 9.83 2.02 -18.30
C VAL A 234 9.17 3.22 -17.64
N PHE A 235 7.99 3.01 -17.07
CA PHE A 235 7.38 3.99 -16.16
C PHE A 235 7.87 3.74 -14.74
N ASP A 236 7.99 4.81 -13.97
CA ASP A 236 8.20 4.72 -12.53
C ASP A 236 6.98 4.05 -11.89
N MET A 237 7.21 3.20 -10.89
CA MET A 237 6.14 2.41 -10.27
C MET A 237 5.07 3.28 -9.61
N SER A 238 5.42 4.49 -9.16
CA SER A 238 4.49 5.49 -8.66
C SER A 238 3.52 5.97 -9.74
N GLU A 239 4.01 6.31 -10.94
CA GLU A 239 3.18 6.76 -12.06
C GLU A 239 2.26 5.65 -12.57
N LEU A 240 2.75 4.40 -12.60
CA LEU A 240 1.93 3.24 -12.94
C LEU A 240 0.83 2.98 -11.91
N SER A 241 1.12 3.19 -10.63
CA SER A 241 0.14 3.08 -9.56
C SER A 241 -0.95 4.13 -9.72
N ASP A 242 -0.58 5.40 -9.94
CA ASP A 242 -1.53 6.49 -10.14
C ASP A 242 -2.42 6.26 -11.38
N LEU A 243 -1.82 5.83 -12.49
CA LEU A 243 -2.56 5.48 -13.71
C LEU A 243 -3.52 4.31 -13.48
N SER A 244 -3.05 3.25 -12.83
CA SER A 244 -3.87 2.07 -12.50
C SER A 244 -5.05 2.44 -11.59
N ASN A 245 -4.80 3.23 -10.55
CA ASN A 245 -5.80 3.69 -9.59
C ASN A 245 -6.83 4.64 -10.23
N SER A 246 -6.40 5.48 -11.17
CA SER A 246 -7.30 6.30 -11.97
C SER A 246 -8.25 5.43 -12.81
N ILE A 247 -7.74 4.42 -13.52
CA ILE A 247 -8.58 3.49 -14.30
C ILE A 247 -9.52 2.69 -13.38
N LEU A 248 -9.03 2.20 -12.24
CA LEU A 248 -9.86 1.50 -11.25
C LEU A 248 -10.95 2.40 -10.68
N SER A 249 -10.70 3.70 -10.51
CA SER A 249 -11.69 4.66 -10.04
C SER A 249 -12.79 4.88 -11.08
N HIS A 250 -12.43 4.92 -12.36
CA HIS A 250 -13.40 4.95 -13.45
C HIS A 250 -14.27 3.68 -13.48
N ILE A 251 -13.66 2.48 -13.41
CA ILE A 251 -14.40 1.21 -13.35
C ILE A 251 -15.34 1.17 -12.14
N SER A 252 -14.87 1.62 -10.97
CA SER A 252 -15.68 1.67 -9.74
C SER A 252 -16.87 2.63 -9.85
N ASN A 253 -16.72 3.72 -10.60
CA ASN A 253 -17.83 4.63 -10.89
C ASN A 253 -18.83 4.01 -11.88
N ASP A 254 -18.36 3.33 -12.94
CA ASP A 254 -19.24 2.63 -13.89
C ASP A 254 -20.05 1.51 -13.20
N LEU A 255 -19.49 0.90 -12.13
CA LEU A 255 -20.18 -0.08 -11.30
C LEU A 255 -21.32 0.51 -10.45
N LYS A 256 -21.46 1.84 -10.34
CA LYS A 256 -22.63 2.44 -9.66
C LYS A 256 -23.90 2.30 -10.49
N ASP A 257 -23.74 2.30 -11.81
CA ASP A 257 -24.83 2.17 -12.78
C ASP A 257 -24.87 0.71 -13.32
N PHE A 258 -24.40 -0.26 -12.53
CA PHE A 258 -24.32 -1.66 -12.93
C PHE A 258 -25.69 -2.33 -13.04
N GLN A 259 -26.62 -1.94 -12.17
CA GLN A 259 -27.99 -2.45 -12.17
C GLN A 259 -28.78 -1.98 -13.39
N ASP A 260 -28.58 -0.72 -13.79
CA ASP A 260 -29.23 -0.09 -14.94
C ASP A 260 -28.97 -0.84 -16.27
N GLN A 261 -27.91 -1.66 -16.33
CA GLN A 261 -27.62 -2.53 -17.49
C GLN A 261 -28.62 -3.68 -17.66
N PHE A 262 -29.43 -3.95 -16.62
CA PHE A 262 -30.40 -5.04 -16.57
C PHE A 262 -31.84 -4.54 -16.38
N ASP A 263 -32.13 -3.27 -16.66
CA ASP A 263 -33.49 -2.69 -16.61
C ASP A 263 -34.51 -3.41 -17.50
N TRP A 264 -34.05 -4.20 -18.47
CA TRP A 264 -34.87 -5.02 -19.35
C TRP A 264 -35.36 -6.33 -18.71
N VAL A 265 -34.84 -6.72 -17.54
CA VAL A 265 -35.25 -7.93 -16.82
C VAL A 265 -36.50 -7.62 -15.99
N ASP A 266 -37.58 -8.39 -16.21
CA ASP A 266 -38.85 -8.20 -15.49
C ASP A 266 -38.66 -8.34 -13.96
N GLU A 267 -39.24 -7.42 -13.19
CA GLU A 267 -39.21 -7.41 -11.71
C GLU A 267 -39.79 -8.67 -11.04
N LYS A 268 -40.46 -9.54 -11.80
CA LYS A 268 -41.06 -10.77 -11.29
C LYS A 268 -40.01 -11.80 -10.85
N ASP A 269 -38.78 -11.71 -11.36
CA ASP A 269 -37.68 -12.56 -10.96
C ASP A 269 -36.97 -12.02 -9.70
N ASN A 270 -37.64 -12.21 -8.55
CA ASN A 270 -37.21 -11.74 -7.22
C ASN A 270 -35.78 -12.16 -6.81
N HIS A 271 -35.15 -13.12 -7.49
CA HIS A 271 -33.82 -13.63 -7.18
C HIS A 271 -32.69 -12.99 -8.00
N PHE A 272 -33.00 -12.32 -9.12
CA PHE A 272 -31.99 -11.79 -10.03
C PHE A 272 -31.31 -10.54 -9.46
N PHE A 273 -32.09 -9.52 -9.08
CA PHE A 273 -31.54 -8.26 -8.57
C PHE A 273 -30.69 -8.39 -7.30
N PRO A 274 -31.07 -9.21 -6.28
CA PRO A 274 -30.20 -9.46 -5.15
C PRO A 274 -28.84 -10.04 -5.54
N LEU A 275 -28.78 -10.91 -6.57
CA LEU A 275 -27.53 -11.45 -7.08
C LEU A 275 -26.69 -10.37 -7.77
N VAL A 276 -27.31 -9.51 -8.59
CA VAL A 276 -26.64 -8.36 -9.23
C VAL A 276 -26.01 -7.45 -8.17
N MET A 277 -26.74 -7.13 -7.09
CA MET A 277 -26.22 -6.33 -5.98
C MET A 277 -25.00 -6.96 -5.30
N VAL A 278 -25.04 -8.28 -5.05
CA VAL A 278 -23.91 -9.01 -4.46
C VAL A 278 -22.69 -8.97 -5.38
N ILE A 279 -22.89 -9.22 -6.68
CA ILE A 279 -21.80 -9.18 -7.66
C ILE A 279 -21.21 -7.76 -7.77
N GLU A 280 -22.05 -6.73 -7.83
CA GLU A 280 -21.64 -5.32 -7.84
C GLU A 280 -20.77 -4.99 -6.63
N ALA A 281 -21.22 -5.39 -5.43
CA ALA A 281 -20.48 -5.18 -4.19
C ALA A 281 -19.11 -5.91 -4.20
N LEU A 282 -19.08 -7.15 -4.68
CA LEU A 282 -17.84 -7.93 -4.81
C LEU A 282 -16.88 -7.28 -5.80
N LEU A 283 -17.35 -6.82 -6.97
CA LEU A 283 -16.50 -6.14 -7.95
C LEU A 283 -15.93 -4.82 -7.39
N LYS A 284 -16.73 -4.05 -6.64
CA LYS A 284 -16.27 -2.85 -5.94
C LYS A 284 -15.19 -3.15 -4.90
N GLU A 285 -15.39 -4.20 -4.10
CA GLU A 285 -14.38 -4.63 -3.11
C GLU A 285 -13.07 -5.06 -3.79
N VAL A 286 -13.15 -5.80 -4.91
CA VAL A 286 -11.98 -6.17 -5.71
C VAL A 286 -11.26 -4.93 -6.26
N CYS A 287 -11.99 -3.91 -6.73
CA CYS A 287 -11.40 -2.63 -7.15
C CYS A 287 -10.64 -1.95 -6.00
N THR A 288 -11.26 -1.81 -4.82
CA THR A 288 -10.63 -1.18 -3.64
C THR A 288 -9.40 -1.93 -3.17
N MET A 289 -9.45 -3.27 -3.15
CA MET A 289 -8.31 -4.10 -2.79
C MET A 289 -7.16 -3.93 -3.79
N LYS A 290 -7.46 -3.86 -5.09
CA LYS A 290 -6.45 -3.63 -6.13
C LYS A 290 -5.81 -2.24 -6.03
N MET A 291 -6.60 -1.19 -5.75
CA MET A 291 -6.06 0.15 -5.50
C MET A 291 -5.07 0.15 -4.32
N THR A 292 -5.47 -0.46 -3.20
CA THR A 292 -4.61 -0.57 -2.01
C THR A 292 -3.33 -1.35 -2.31
N LEU A 293 -3.42 -2.42 -3.09
CA LEU A 293 -2.26 -3.22 -3.48
C LEU A 293 -1.28 -2.41 -4.35
N ASN A 294 -1.80 -1.61 -5.29
CA ASN A 294 -0.97 -0.74 -6.11
C ASN A 294 -0.22 0.29 -5.25
N ASP A 295 -0.92 0.94 -4.32
CA ASP A 295 -0.31 1.92 -3.40
C ASP A 295 0.81 1.30 -2.56
N LEU A 296 0.59 0.10 -2.04
CA LEU A 296 1.60 -0.64 -1.28
C LEU A 296 2.80 -1.04 -2.15
N GLN A 297 2.57 -1.40 -3.42
CA GLN A 297 3.66 -1.70 -4.35
C GLN A 297 4.49 -0.44 -4.67
N ALA A 298 3.84 0.70 -4.88
CA ALA A 298 4.52 1.97 -5.10
C ALA A 298 5.33 2.39 -3.87
N ASP A 299 4.75 2.36 -2.67
CA ASP A 299 5.46 2.71 -1.43
C ASP A 299 6.66 1.79 -1.18
N TYR A 300 6.51 0.48 -1.44
CA TYR A 300 7.60 -0.47 -1.31
C TYR A 300 8.79 -0.13 -2.24
N VAL A 301 8.51 0.23 -3.49
CA VAL A 301 9.54 0.61 -4.47
C VAL A 301 10.22 1.91 -4.05
N ILE A 302 9.46 2.94 -3.69
CA ILE A 302 10.00 4.22 -3.17
C ILE A 302 10.91 3.96 -1.96
N ARG A 303 10.51 3.04 -1.06
CA ARG A 303 11.30 2.70 0.12
C ARG A 303 12.61 2.00 -0.26
N ILE A 304 12.59 1.08 -1.22
CA ILE A 304 13.81 0.44 -1.75
C ILE A 304 14.73 1.48 -2.39
N GLU A 305 14.20 2.38 -3.20
CA GLU A 305 14.99 3.43 -3.85
C GLU A 305 15.65 4.34 -2.81
N ARG A 306 14.89 4.76 -1.79
CA ARG A 306 15.43 5.52 -0.65
C ARG A 306 16.54 4.76 0.06
N LEU A 307 16.35 3.47 0.35
CA LEU A 307 17.39 2.65 0.99
C LEU A 307 18.63 2.50 0.10
N THR A 308 18.45 2.34 -1.21
CA THR A 308 19.53 2.21 -2.20
C THR A 308 20.35 3.50 -2.30
N ILE A 309 19.72 4.68 -2.16
CA ILE A 309 20.42 5.98 -2.15
C ILE A 309 21.09 6.25 -0.80
N ILE A 310 20.43 5.92 0.31
CA ILE A 310 20.90 6.22 1.66
C ILE A 310 22.05 5.30 2.08
N GLN A 311 22.04 4.03 1.68
CA GLN A 311 23.04 3.05 2.12
C GLN A 311 24.49 3.42 1.72
N PRO A 312 24.79 3.83 0.47
CA PRO A 312 26.12 4.32 0.10
C PRO A 312 26.50 5.60 0.85
N MET A 313 25.56 6.52 1.06
CA MET A 313 25.81 7.76 1.80
C MET A 313 26.16 7.48 3.27
N LEU A 314 25.44 6.58 3.93
CA LEU A 314 25.75 6.14 5.29
C LEU A 314 27.10 5.42 5.35
N SER A 315 27.40 4.55 4.39
CA SER A 315 28.69 3.87 4.31
C SER A 315 29.85 4.86 4.14
N ALA A 316 29.70 5.85 3.26
CA ALA A 316 30.68 6.91 3.04
C ALA A 316 30.87 7.78 4.30
N TYR A 317 29.77 8.13 4.98
CA TYR A 317 29.83 8.88 6.24
C TYR A 317 30.57 8.10 7.34
N HIS A 318 30.30 6.80 7.48
CA HIS A 318 31.02 5.94 8.42
C HIS A 318 32.51 5.82 8.08
N GLN A 319 32.85 5.69 6.79
CA GLN A 319 34.24 5.65 6.33
C GLN A 319 34.96 6.97 6.60
N GLN A 320 34.34 8.11 6.31
CA GLN A 320 34.90 9.43 6.58
C GLN A 320 35.14 9.64 8.08
N ARG A 321 34.17 9.23 8.92
CA ARG A 321 34.31 9.29 10.39
C ARG A 321 35.45 8.41 10.89
N HIS A 322 35.69 7.25 10.28
CA HIS A 322 36.82 6.39 10.60
C HIS A 322 38.17 7.03 10.23
N LEU A 323 38.27 7.62 9.03
CA LEU A 323 39.47 8.35 8.60
C LEU A 323 39.78 9.54 9.52
N SER A 324 38.77 10.34 9.90
CA SER A 324 38.97 11.45 10.85
C SER A 324 39.40 10.98 12.25
N ARG A 325 39.03 9.76 12.68
CA ARG A 325 39.55 9.18 13.93
C ARG A 325 41.02 8.82 13.81
N LEU A 326 41.43 8.18 12.72
CA LEU A 326 42.83 7.84 12.47
C LEU A 326 43.71 9.08 12.36
N GLU A 327 43.26 10.13 11.69
CA GLU A 327 43.98 11.41 11.64
C GLU A 327 44.16 12.02 13.03
N ASN A 328 43.13 11.99 13.87
CA ASN A 328 43.20 12.48 15.24
C ASN A 328 44.13 11.63 16.11
N GLU A 329 44.16 10.31 15.94
CA GLU A 329 45.10 9.42 16.62
C GLU A 329 46.55 9.68 16.18
N ASN A 330 46.79 9.86 14.88
CA ASN A 330 48.09 10.24 14.35
C ASN A 330 48.55 11.60 14.90
N LYS A 331 47.67 12.60 14.94
CA LYS A 331 47.96 13.91 15.56
C LYS A 331 48.30 13.77 17.05
N LYS A 332 47.55 12.96 17.79
CA LYS A 332 47.84 12.69 19.22
C LYS A 332 49.19 11.99 19.40
N SER A 333 49.49 11.00 18.57
CA SER A 333 50.77 10.28 18.59
C SER A 333 51.94 11.22 18.26
N PHE A 334 51.79 12.05 17.22
CA PHE A 334 52.75 13.08 16.85
C PHE A 334 53.00 14.06 18.01
N MET A 335 51.94 14.62 18.60
CA MET A 335 52.07 15.53 19.75
C MET A 335 52.75 14.86 20.95
N LYS A 336 52.47 13.57 21.21
CA LYS A 336 53.12 12.80 22.28
C LYS A 336 54.62 12.61 22.02
N ASN A 337 55.00 12.26 20.79
CA ASN A 337 56.41 12.12 20.39
C ASN A 337 57.14 13.47 20.47
N LEU A 338 56.49 14.54 20.03
CA LEU A 338 57.05 15.89 20.06
C LEU A 338 57.28 16.35 21.50
N LEU A 339 56.33 16.11 22.41
CA LEU A 339 56.51 16.36 23.86
C LEU A 339 57.64 15.51 24.46
N SER A 340 57.82 14.26 24.01
CA SER A 340 58.89 13.40 24.51
C SER A 340 60.30 13.90 24.16
N ILE A 341 60.45 14.55 23.00
CA ILE A 341 61.71 15.19 22.59
C ILE A 341 62.04 16.35 23.53
N PHE A 342 61.05 17.20 23.84
CA PHE A 342 61.25 18.32 24.76
C PHE A 342 61.61 17.88 26.18
N THR A 343 61.11 16.73 26.64
CA THR A 343 61.50 16.19 27.95
C THR A 343 62.92 15.63 27.99
N TYR A 344 63.51 15.26 26.86
CA TYR A 344 64.85 14.67 26.78
C TYR A 344 65.98 15.73 26.72
N ILE A 345 65.66 16.96 26.32
CA ILE A 345 66.63 18.07 26.20
C ILE A 345 66.90 18.76 27.56
N LYS A 346 66.26 18.29 28.64
CA LYS A 346 66.37 18.83 29.99
C LYS A 346 67.14 17.85 30.87
#